data_AF-A0AAU1DAY3-F1
#
_entry.id   AF-A0AAU1DAY3-F1
#
_cell.length_a   1.000
_cell.length_b   1.000
_cell.length_c   1.000
_cell.angle_alpha   90.00
_cell.angle_beta   90.00
_cell.angle_gamma   90.00
#
_symmetry.space_group_name_H-M   'P 1'
#
loop_
_entity.id
_entity.type
_entity.pdbx_description
1 polymer ?
#
loop_
_entity_poly.entity_id
_entity_poly.type
_entity_poly.pdbx_seq_one_letter_code
_entity_poly.pdbx_strand_id
1 'polypeptide(L)'
;MVLAAAVMLGLSGCKGGDVVSYDLPAQSARYTFEAKTNDVKTVWQYTSAKATKDDAPELSPCMGDVVGSNQAACRPEPLIFLRYDFDLALDNTVKAGETHEITVVGYYQESLTALPKVTSLKAETTFDGGKTWRPATTKAAGKNTFTTTIKNPNRNQAAEGVGLRISATDSGGNTVKQTLPTAYTLR
;
A
#
# COMPACT_ATOMS: atom_id res chain seq x y z
N MET A 1 -59.56 -1.75 9.33
CA MET A 1 -58.34 -0.90 9.39
C MET A 1 -57.26 -1.67 8.66
N VAL A 2 -56.76 -1.07 7.59
CA VAL A 2 -55.77 -1.62 6.64
C VAL A 2 -54.37 -1.48 7.21
N LEU A 3 -53.49 -2.45 6.95
CA LEU A 3 -52.07 -2.37 6.50
C LEU A 3 -51.40 -3.73 6.80
N ALA A 4 -51.16 -4.57 5.78
CA ALA A 4 -50.00 -4.58 4.89
C ALA A 4 -48.80 -5.32 5.52
N ALA A 5 -48.46 -6.46 4.90
CA ALA A 5 -47.31 -7.29 5.26
C ALA A 5 -45.98 -6.60 4.95
N ALA A 6 -44.94 -6.89 5.74
CA ALA A 6 -43.57 -6.85 5.27
C ALA A 6 -42.80 -8.01 5.91
N VAL A 7 -42.57 -9.04 5.10
CA VAL A 7 -41.58 -10.08 5.37
C VAL A 7 -40.21 -9.40 5.33
N MET A 8 -39.50 -9.34 6.46
CA MET A 8 -38.08 -9.02 6.46
C MET A 8 -37.30 -10.30 6.16
N LEU A 9 -37.01 -10.53 4.89
CA LEU A 9 -35.90 -11.38 4.47
C LEU A 9 -34.60 -10.67 4.88
N GLY A 10 -34.07 -11.02 6.05
CA GLY A 10 -32.69 -10.74 6.39
C GLY A 10 -31.78 -11.73 5.68
N LEU A 11 -31.20 -11.36 4.54
CA LEU A 11 -30.09 -12.08 3.94
C LEU A 11 -28.95 -12.11 4.97
N SER A 12 -28.79 -13.21 5.69
CA SER A 12 -27.57 -13.59 6.39
C SER A 12 -26.49 -13.80 5.33
N GLY A 13 -25.87 -12.70 4.92
CA GLY A 13 -25.18 -12.61 3.65
C GLY A 13 -23.95 -11.72 3.65
N CYS A 14 -23.29 -11.56 4.79
CA CYS A 14 -21.85 -11.39 4.80
C CYS A 14 -21.32 -12.38 5.83
N LYS A 15 -20.71 -13.48 5.38
CA LYS A 15 -19.62 -14.06 6.16
C LYS A 15 -18.57 -12.95 6.24
N GLY A 16 -18.70 -12.07 7.22
CA GLY A 16 -17.66 -11.10 7.54
C GLY A 16 -16.40 -11.93 7.68
N GLY A 17 -15.40 -11.65 6.84
CA GLY A 17 -14.11 -12.31 7.00
C GLY A 17 -13.70 -12.10 8.44
N ASP A 18 -13.31 -13.17 9.12
CA ASP A 18 -12.85 -13.10 10.51
C ASP A 18 -11.86 -11.93 10.62
N VAL A 19 -12.18 -10.94 11.45
CA VAL A 19 -11.23 -9.88 11.75
C VAL A 19 -10.10 -10.56 12.53
N VAL A 20 -9.00 -10.83 11.83
CA VAL A 20 -7.83 -11.45 12.46
C VAL A 20 -7.16 -10.40 13.32
N SER A 21 -7.35 -10.51 14.63
CA SER A 21 -6.64 -9.73 15.63
C SER A 21 -5.42 -10.49 16.15
N TYR A 22 -4.35 -9.76 16.46
CA TYR A 22 -3.15 -10.31 17.09
C TYR A 22 -2.89 -9.55 18.40
N ASP A 23 -2.57 -10.29 19.45
CA ASP A 23 -2.11 -9.69 20.70
C ASP A 23 -0.64 -9.28 20.57
N LEU A 24 -0.39 -7.97 20.60
CA LEU A 24 0.95 -7.40 20.52
C LEU A 24 1.42 -6.92 21.91
N PRO A 25 2.74 -6.99 22.20
CA PRO A 25 3.31 -6.43 23.42
C PRO A 25 2.98 -4.94 23.59
N ALA A 26 2.74 -4.52 24.83
CA ALA A 26 2.41 -3.12 25.10
C ALA A 26 3.60 -2.18 24.92
N GLN A 27 4.81 -2.68 25.14
CA GLN A 27 6.05 -1.91 25.00
C GLN A 27 6.36 -1.58 23.53
N SER A 28 7.18 -0.55 23.33
CA SER A 28 7.69 -0.22 22.01
C SER A 28 8.53 -1.37 21.45
N ALA A 29 8.20 -1.80 20.24
CA ALA A 29 8.91 -2.84 19.51
C ALA A 29 8.92 -2.57 18.00
N ARG A 30 9.83 -3.23 17.30
CA ARG A 30 9.92 -3.20 15.85
C ARG A 30 9.15 -4.39 15.26
N TYR A 31 8.19 -4.10 14.40
CA TYR A 31 7.35 -5.09 13.74
C TYR A 31 7.72 -5.23 12.28
N THR A 32 7.50 -6.43 11.73
CA THR A 32 7.46 -6.67 10.29
C THR A 32 6.06 -7.16 9.96
N PHE A 33 5.38 -6.47 9.05
CA PHE A 33 4.10 -6.91 8.51
C PHE A 33 4.29 -7.22 7.03
N GLU A 34 3.88 -8.43 6.63
CA GLU A 34 3.92 -8.86 5.23
C GLU A 34 2.51 -9.18 4.77
N ALA A 35 2.13 -8.61 3.62
CA ALA A 35 0.90 -8.94 2.94
C ALA A 35 1.18 -9.31 1.49
N LYS A 36 0.45 -10.31 0.99
CA LYS A 36 0.42 -10.68 -0.42
C LYS A 36 -1.02 -10.56 -0.92
N THR A 37 -1.24 -9.70 -1.91
CA THR A 37 -2.54 -9.56 -2.61
C THR A 37 -2.32 -9.88 -4.07
N ASN A 38 -2.95 -10.95 -4.57
CA ASN A 38 -2.56 -11.58 -5.83
C ASN A 38 -1.05 -11.84 -5.81
N ASP A 39 -0.30 -11.44 -6.83
CA ASP A 39 1.16 -11.58 -6.85
C ASP A 39 1.93 -10.38 -6.31
N VAL A 40 1.24 -9.32 -5.89
CA VAL A 40 1.89 -8.16 -5.27
C VAL A 40 2.23 -8.48 -3.81
N LYS A 41 3.52 -8.39 -3.48
CA LYS A 41 4.03 -8.56 -2.12
C LYS A 41 4.41 -7.20 -1.54
N THR A 42 3.89 -6.88 -0.36
CA THR A 42 4.28 -5.68 0.39
C THR A 42 4.79 -6.07 1.77
N VAL A 43 5.96 -5.54 2.13
CA VAL A 43 6.58 -5.76 3.44
C VAL A 43 6.79 -4.40 4.08
N TRP A 44 6.21 -4.21 5.26
CA TRP A 44 6.44 -3.06 6.12
C TRP A 44 7.36 -3.43 7.26
N GLN A 45 8.24 -2.51 7.64
CA GLN A 45 8.93 -2.56 8.93
C GLN A 45 8.67 -1.26 9.65
N TYR A 46 8.14 -1.33 10.86
CA TYR A 46 7.68 -0.14 11.57
C TYR A 46 7.82 -0.31 13.08
N THR A 47 7.89 0.79 13.80
CA THR A 47 7.91 0.79 15.27
C THR A 47 6.52 1.10 15.78
N SER A 48 6.01 0.28 16.70
CA SER A 48 4.73 0.53 17.37
C SER A 48 4.78 0.18 18.85
N ALA A 49 3.81 0.69 19.59
CA ALA A 49 3.62 0.51 21.02
C ALA A 49 2.12 0.69 21.32
N LYS A 50 1.66 0.21 22.48
CA LYS A 50 0.26 0.42 22.90
C LYS A 50 -0.15 1.88 22.77
N ALA A 51 -1.28 2.13 22.14
CA ALA A 51 -1.85 3.47 22.09
C ALA A 51 -2.30 3.92 23.49
N THR A 52 -1.92 5.16 23.83
CA THR A 52 -2.27 5.78 25.11
C THR A 52 -3.31 6.89 24.95
N LYS A 53 -3.60 7.27 23.70
CA LYS A 53 -4.59 8.25 23.28
C LYS A 53 -5.18 7.81 21.94
N ASP A 54 -6.45 8.13 21.74
CA ASP A 54 -7.10 7.96 20.45
C ASP A 54 -6.53 8.92 19.42
N ASP A 55 -6.32 8.40 18.22
CA ASP A 55 -5.84 9.16 17.06
C ASP A 55 -6.51 8.71 15.75
N ALA A 56 -7.53 7.86 15.84
CA ALA A 56 -8.36 7.47 14.71
C ALA A 56 -9.38 8.58 14.40
N PRO A 57 -9.51 9.02 13.13
CA PRO A 57 -10.56 9.95 12.72
C PRO A 57 -11.95 9.32 12.84
N GLU A 58 -12.97 10.15 13.04
CA GLU A 58 -14.38 9.70 13.13
C GLU A 58 -14.84 8.93 11.88
N LEU A 59 -14.36 9.32 10.70
CA LEU A 59 -14.67 8.67 9.43
C LEU A 59 -13.83 7.43 9.14
N SER A 60 -12.81 7.14 9.94
CA SER A 60 -11.96 5.95 9.85
C SER A 60 -11.71 5.36 11.24
N PRO A 61 -12.78 4.89 11.92
CA PRO A 61 -12.67 4.37 13.28
C PRO A 61 -11.90 3.04 13.30
N CYS A 62 -11.34 2.71 14.45
CA CYS A 62 -10.73 1.41 14.65
C CYS A 62 -11.78 0.30 14.63
N MET A 63 -11.45 -0.82 13.99
CA MET A 63 -12.40 -1.92 13.83
C MET A 63 -12.90 -2.47 15.17
N GLY A 64 -12.06 -2.45 16.21
CA GLY A 64 -12.43 -2.86 17.56
C GLY A 64 -13.60 -2.07 18.14
N ASP A 65 -13.65 -0.76 17.89
CA ASP A 65 -14.74 0.10 18.33
C ASP A 65 -16.02 -0.19 17.53
N VAL A 66 -15.89 -0.34 16.21
CA VAL A 66 -17.02 -0.59 15.29
C VAL A 66 -17.73 -1.89 15.61
N VAL A 67 -16.99 -2.95 15.92
CA VAL A 67 -17.55 -4.28 16.22
C VAL A 67 -17.79 -4.50 17.72
N GLY A 68 -17.50 -3.50 18.56
CA GLY A 68 -17.69 -3.55 20.01
C GLY A 68 -16.80 -4.55 20.74
N SER A 69 -15.67 -4.96 20.14
CA SER A 69 -14.76 -5.96 20.72
C SER A 69 -13.66 -5.36 21.61
N ASN A 70 -13.32 -4.08 21.40
CA ASN A 70 -12.29 -3.38 22.16
C ASN A 70 -12.53 -1.86 22.10
N GLN A 71 -12.57 -1.20 23.26
CA GLN A 71 -12.73 0.26 23.39
C GLN A 71 -11.49 0.94 23.99
N ALA A 72 -10.36 0.24 24.03
CA ALA A 72 -9.11 0.84 24.44
C ALA A 72 -8.65 1.88 23.42
N ALA A 73 -7.87 2.86 23.89
CA ALA A 73 -7.30 3.89 23.03
C ALA A 73 -6.66 3.28 21.77
N CYS A 74 -6.95 3.87 20.60
CA CYS A 74 -6.56 3.31 19.31
C CYS A 74 -6.01 4.36 18.34
N ARG A 75 -5.08 3.94 17.46
CA ARG A 75 -4.58 4.74 16.34
C ARG A 75 -4.23 3.83 15.15
N PRO A 76 -4.19 4.37 13.91
CA PRO A 76 -3.60 3.66 12.79
C PRO A 76 -2.13 3.31 13.04
N GLU A 77 -1.69 2.17 12.52
CA GLU A 77 -0.27 1.83 12.51
C GLU A 77 0.50 2.73 11.53
N PRO A 78 1.77 3.08 11.80
CA PRO A 78 2.56 3.99 10.96
C PRO A 78 3.10 3.28 9.71
N LEU A 79 2.21 2.62 8.97
CA LEU A 79 2.49 1.92 7.72
C LEU A 79 2.53 2.92 6.56
N ILE A 80 3.63 2.94 5.82
CA ILE A 80 3.74 3.72 4.59
C ILE A 80 2.98 2.98 3.49
N PHE A 81 1.91 3.56 2.97
CA PHE A 81 1.22 3.09 1.77
C PHE A 81 1.76 3.81 0.54
N LEU A 82 1.73 3.11 -0.61
CA LEU A 82 2.21 3.61 -1.89
C LEU A 82 1.05 3.73 -2.86
N ARG A 83 0.88 4.93 -3.44
CA ARG A 83 -0.06 5.19 -4.54
C ARG A 83 0.74 5.46 -5.80
N TYR A 84 0.30 4.87 -6.90
CA TYR A 84 0.94 4.98 -8.20
C TYR A 84 0.08 5.77 -9.16
N ASP A 85 0.76 6.63 -9.93
CA ASP A 85 0.28 7.11 -11.21
C ASP A 85 1.28 6.61 -12.26
N PHE A 86 0.85 5.65 -13.06
CA PHE A 86 1.70 5.00 -14.05
C PHE A 86 1.63 5.65 -15.42
N ASP A 87 0.75 6.61 -15.68
CA ASP A 87 0.56 7.23 -17.01
C ASP A 87 0.50 6.20 -18.16
N LEU A 88 -0.30 5.14 -17.99
CA LEU A 88 -0.43 4.08 -18.97
C LEU A 88 -1.44 4.44 -20.06
N ALA A 89 -1.27 3.85 -21.25
CA ALA A 89 -2.35 3.78 -22.21
C ALA A 89 -3.54 2.97 -21.65
N LEU A 90 -4.74 3.15 -22.21
CA LEU A 90 -5.97 2.50 -21.74
C LEU A 90 -5.93 0.96 -21.77
N ASP A 91 -5.01 0.38 -22.54
CA ASP A 91 -4.75 -1.06 -22.60
C ASP A 91 -3.68 -1.53 -21.59
N ASN A 92 -3.33 -0.68 -20.62
CA ASN A 92 -2.29 -0.91 -19.61
C ASN A 92 -0.90 -1.15 -20.20
N THR A 93 -0.58 -0.46 -21.30
CA THR A 93 0.72 -0.55 -21.96
C THR A 93 1.50 0.76 -21.99
N VAL A 94 2.81 0.59 -22.18
CA VAL A 94 3.77 1.66 -22.48
C VAL A 94 4.52 1.29 -23.76
N LYS A 95 4.97 2.28 -24.53
CA LYS A 95 5.79 2.02 -25.72
C LYS A 95 7.10 1.32 -25.36
N ALA A 96 7.44 0.28 -26.11
CA ALA A 96 8.74 -0.36 -26.02
C ALA A 96 9.87 0.57 -26.50
N GLY A 97 11.09 0.38 -25.98
CA GLY A 97 12.29 1.10 -26.40
C GLY A 97 12.36 2.58 -26.00
N GLU A 98 11.32 3.12 -25.36
CA GLU A 98 11.25 4.49 -24.88
C GLU A 98 11.45 4.58 -23.36
N THR A 99 11.79 5.78 -22.90
CA THR A 99 11.80 6.09 -21.47
C THR A 99 10.39 6.44 -21.02
N HIS A 100 10.00 5.94 -19.85
CA HIS A 100 8.69 6.17 -19.25
C HIS A 100 8.85 6.67 -17.82
N GLU A 101 8.09 7.69 -17.45
CA GLU A 101 8.09 8.22 -16.09
C GLU A 101 6.81 7.79 -15.38
N ILE A 102 6.96 7.41 -14.10
CA ILE A 102 5.84 7.10 -13.22
C ILE A 102 5.95 7.99 -11.99
N THR A 103 4.81 8.31 -11.38
CA THR A 103 4.76 9.03 -10.10
C THR A 103 4.36 8.09 -8.98
N VAL A 104 5.07 8.17 -7.86
CA VAL A 104 4.77 7.42 -6.63
C VAL A 104 4.57 8.39 -5.48
N VAL A 105 3.45 8.24 -4.78
CA VAL A 105 3.12 9.03 -3.58
C VAL A 105 3.08 8.12 -2.37
N GLY A 106 3.92 8.43 -1.38
CA GLY A 106 3.84 7.84 -0.05
C GLY A 106 2.75 8.51 0.79
N TYR A 107 1.89 7.72 1.40
CA TYR A 107 0.83 8.21 2.27
C TYR A 107 0.59 7.26 3.46
N TYR A 108 -0.24 7.68 4.40
CA TYR A 108 -0.62 6.89 5.57
C TYR A 108 -2.14 6.85 5.66
N GLN A 109 -2.67 5.93 6.46
CA GLN A 109 -4.04 6.04 6.92
C GLN A 109 -4.22 7.36 7.67
N GLU A 110 -5.39 7.99 7.52
CA GLU A 110 -5.68 9.27 8.17
C GLU A 110 -5.62 9.15 9.70
N SER A 111 -5.08 10.18 10.35
CA SER A 111 -4.95 10.31 11.80
C SER A 111 -5.29 11.73 12.25
N LEU A 112 -5.59 11.93 13.55
CA LEU A 112 -5.82 13.26 14.12
C LEU A 112 -4.51 14.02 14.38
N THR A 113 -3.38 13.32 14.49
CA THR A 113 -2.04 13.88 14.71
C THR A 113 -1.20 13.90 13.43
N ALA A 114 -0.07 14.62 13.48
CA ALA A 114 0.83 14.76 12.35
C ALA A 114 1.57 13.45 12.02
N LEU A 115 1.43 13.00 10.78
CA LEU A 115 2.05 11.80 10.25
C LEU A 115 3.56 12.00 9.93
N PRO A 116 4.38 10.93 9.98
CA PRO A 116 5.76 11.01 9.52
C PRO A 116 5.87 11.43 8.05
N LYS A 117 7.01 12.03 7.69
CA LYS A 117 7.29 12.42 6.30
C LYS A 117 8.04 11.29 5.61
N VAL A 118 7.62 10.90 4.40
CA VAL A 118 8.41 10.00 3.57
C VAL A 118 9.63 10.76 3.06
N THR A 119 10.82 10.34 3.50
CA THR A 119 12.09 11.05 3.27
C THR A 119 12.84 10.49 2.08
N SER A 120 12.61 9.23 1.71
CA SER A 120 13.26 8.62 0.56
C SER A 120 12.39 7.56 -0.10
N LEU A 121 12.60 7.41 -1.41
CA LEU A 121 12.03 6.35 -2.23
C LEU A 121 13.08 5.87 -3.23
N LYS A 122 13.13 4.56 -3.43
CA LYS A 122 13.97 3.88 -4.41
C LYS A 122 13.12 2.94 -5.23
N ALA A 123 13.33 2.95 -6.54
CA ALA A 123 12.69 2.02 -7.44
C ALA A 123 13.71 1.13 -8.14
N GLU A 124 13.35 -0.13 -8.30
CA GLU A 124 14.04 -1.11 -9.13
C GLU A 124 13.05 -1.65 -10.17
N THR A 125 13.55 -1.94 -11.36
CA THR A 125 12.78 -2.50 -12.47
C THR A 125 13.32 -3.86 -12.87
N THR A 126 12.44 -4.74 -13.34
CA THR A 126 12.78 -6.02 -13.95
C THR A 126 12.08 -6.16 -15.30
N PHE A 127 12.72 -6.87 -16.22
CA PHE A 127 12.19 -7.19 -17.54
C PHE A 127 12.24 -8.70 -17.84
N ASP A 128 12.76 -9.50 -16.91
CA ASP A 128 13.03 -10.94 -17.08
C ASP A 128 12.26 -11.79 -16.06
N GLY A 129 11.05 -11.35 -15.71
CA GLY A 129 10.18 -12.06 -14.76
C GLY A 129 10.65 -11.97 -13.31
N GLY A 130 11.42 -10.94 -12.95
CA GLY A 130 11.93 -10.75 -11.59
C GLY A 130 13.22 -11.50 -11.28
N LYS A 131 13.90 -12.08 -12.27
CA LYS A 131 15.20 -12.76 -12.10
C LYS A 131 16.31 -11.74 -11.81
N THR A 132 16.31 -10.62 -12.52
CA THR A 132 17.22 -9.50 -12.27
C THR A 132 16.45 -8.22 -11.97
N TRP A 133 16.92 -7.49 -10.97
CA TRP A 133 16.38 -6.19 -10.56
C TRP A 133 17.45 -5.13 -10.77
N ARG A 134 17.08 -4.05 -11.47
CA ARG A 134 18.00 -2.97 -11.86
C ARG A 134 17.49 -1.66 -11.29
N PRO A 135 18.35 -0.78 -10.75
CA PRO A 135 17.92 0.52 -10.27
C PRO A 135 17.25 1.34 -11.37
N ALA A 136 16.12 1.98 -11.04
CA ALA A 136 15.48 3.00 -11.86
C ALA A 136 15.75 4.38 -11.24
N THR A 137 15.99 5.38 -12.08
CA THR A 137 16.29 6.74 -11.61
C THR A 137 15.09 7.29 -10.88
N THR A 138 15.24 7.63 -9.60
CA THR A 138 14.16 8.16 -8.76
C THR A 138 14.52 9.55 -8.25
N LYS A 139 13.57 10.49 -8.30
CA LYS A 139 13.75 11.87 -7.86
C LYS A 139 12.59 12.31 -6.98
N ALA A 140 12.85 13.18 -6.00
CA ALA A 140 11.79 13.83 -5.26
C ALA A 140 11.09 14.86 -6.17
N ALA A 141 9.76 14.87 -6.14
CA ALA A 141 8.90 15.73 -6.96
C ALA A 141 7.88 16.52 -6.13
N GLY A 142 7.89 16.39 -4.80
CA GLY A 142 6.98 17.10 -3.91
C GLY A 142 6.90 16.49 -2.52
N LYS A 143 5.87 16.87 -1.76
CA LYS A 143 5.61 16.31 -0.43
C LYS A 143 5.23 14.82 -0.55
N ASN A 144 6.11 13.94 -0.08
CA ASN A 144 5.99 12.48 -0.17
C ASN A 144 5.82 11.96 -1.62
N THR A 145 6.12 12.79 -2.63
CA THR A 145 5.93 12.48 -4.04
C THR A 145 7.30 12.32 -4.70
N PHE A 146 7.43 11.27 -5.49
CA PHE A 146 8.64 10.91 -6.20
C PHE A 146 8.29 10.54 -7.63
N THR A 147 9.16 10.87 -8.58
CA THR A 147 9.09 10.34 -9.93
C THR A 147 10.15 9.27 -10.12
N THR A 148 9.81 8.21 -10.85
CA THR A 148 10.74 7.15 -11.25
C THR A 148 10.75 7.06 -12.77
N THR A 149 11.94 7.12 -13.35
CA THR A 149 12.18 7.02 -14.78
C THR A 149 12.67 5.61 -15.15
N ILE A 150 11.88 4.89 -15.92
CA ILE A 150 12.17 3.53 -16.42
C ILE A 150 12.60 3.61 -17.88
N LYS A 151 13.74 3.01 -18.22
CA LYS A 151 14.18 2.84 -19.60
C LYS A 151 13.66 1.49 -20.10
N ASN A 152 12.54 1.48 -20.82
CA ASN A 152 11.93 0.25 -21.27
C ASN A 152 12.75 -0.38 -22.41
N PRO A 153 12.95 -1.71 -22.40
CA PRO A 153 13.61 -2.40 -23.49
C PRO A 153 12.66 -2.59 -24.67
N ASN A 154 13.12 -3.28 -25.72
CA ASN A 154 12.22 -3.74 -26.78
C ASN A 154 11.23 -4.78 -26.23
N ARG A 155 10.04 -4.88 -26.83
CA ARG A 155 8.95 -5.74 -26.34
C ARG A 155 9.35 -7.21 -26.14
N ASN A 156 10.17 -7.76 -27.04
CA ASN A 156 10.66 -9.14 -26.95
C ASN A 156 11.59 -9.41 -25.75
N GLN A 157 12.18 -8.36 -25.15
CA GLN A 157 13.04 -8.47 -23.98
C GLN A 157 12.26 -8.37 -22.66
N ALA A 158 10.95 -8.09 -22.71
CA ALA A 158 10.05 -7.99 -21.57
C ALA A 158 8.72 -8.70 -21.86
N ALA A 159 8.79 -9.95 -22.33
CA ALA A 159 7.61 -10.73 -22.73
C ALA A 159 6.61 -10.95 -21.59
N GLU A 160 7.09 -11.01 -20.34
CA GLU A 160 6.29 -11.15 -19.11
C GLU A 160 5.83 -9.78 -18.54
N GLY A 161 6.15 -8.69 -19.25
CA GLY A 161 5.90 -7.31 -18.83
C GLY A 161 7.05 -6.70 -18.01
N VAL A 162 6.83 -5.47 -17.55
CA VAL A 162 7.75 -4.73 -16.70
C VAL A 162 7.33 -4.91 -15.25
N GLY A 163 8.22 -5.43 -14.42
CA GLY A 163 8.01 -5.52 -12.97
C GLY A 163 8.68 -4.37 -12.24
N LEU A 164 8.10 -3.96 -11.11
CA LEU A 164 8.61 -2.89 -10.26
C LEU A 164 8.78 -3.33 -8.82
N ARG A 165 9.80 -2.79 -8.17
CA ARG A 165 10.02 -2.95 -6.74
C ARG A 165 10.34 -1.60 -6.16
N ILE A 166 9.50 -1.16 -5.23
CA ILE A 166 9.53 0.18 -4.67
C ILE A 166 9.80 0.06 -3.19
N SER A 167 10.82 0.77 -2.71
CA SER A 167 11.17 0.85 -1.30
C SER A 167 11.12 2.30 -0.84
N ALA A 168 10.46 2.57 0.28
CA ALA A 168 10.38 3.90 0.88
C ALA A 168 10.76 3.87 2.35
N THR A 169 11.25 5.01 2.84
CA THR A 169 11.58 5.23 4.25
C THR A 169 11.05 6.58 4.70
N ASP A 170 10.58 6.65 5.95
CA ASP A 170 10.09 7.88 6.56
C ASP A 170 11.02 8.47 7.62
N SER A 171 10.63 9.63 8.15
CA SER A 171 11.36 10.35 9.20
C SER A 171 11.38 9.62 10.55
N GLY A 172 10.51 8.64 10.76
CA GLY A 172 10.50 7.75 11.94
C GLY A 172 11.33 6.48 11.74
N GLY A 173 11.98 6.33 10.58
CA GLY A 173 12.73 5.14 10.22
C GLY A 173 11.85 3.94 9.85
N ASN A 174 10.53 4.12 9.66
CA ASN A 174 9.66 3.07 9.13
C ASN A 174 9.94 2.87 7.64
N THR A 175 9.72 1.66 7.16
CA THR A 175 9.97 1.29 5.77
C THR A 175 8.80 0.53 5.18
N VAL A 176 8.65 0.66 3.86
CA VAL A 176 7.82 -0.21 3.03
C VAL A 176 8.65 -0.70 1.85
N LYS A 177 8.49 -1.97 1.48
CA LYS A 177 9.01 -2.55 0.25
C LYS A 177 7.86 -3.28 -0.45
N GLN A 178 7.44 -2.76 -1.59
CA GLN A 178 6.43 -3.37 -2.44
C GLN A 178 7.06 -3.95 -3.70
N THR A 179 6.70 -5.17 -4.07
CA THR A 179 7.13 -5.85 -5.30
C THR A 179 5.90 -6.15 -6.14
N LEU A 180 5.84 -5.56 -7.33
CA LEU A 180 4.85 -5.76 -8.36
C LEU A 180 5.51 -6.59 -9.48
N PRO A 181 5.25 -7.92 -9.55
CA PRO A 181 5.90 -8.76 -10.56
C PRO A 181 5.64 -8.30 -12.00
N THR A 182 4.43 -7.82 -12.27
CA THR A 182 4.05 -7.17 -13.53
C THR A 182 3.28 -5.89 -13.19
N ALA A 183 3.91 -4.73 -13.40
CA ALA A 183 3.30 -3.42 -13.21
C ALA A 183 2.55 -2.94 -14.46
N TYR A 184 3.12 -3.18 -15.65
CA TYR A 184 2.52 -2.89 -16.95
C TYR A 184 3.19 -3.73 -18.05
N THR A 185 2.63 -3.70 -19.27
CA THR A 185 3.22 -4.41 -20.43
C THR A 185 3.72 -3.44 -21.51
N LEU A 186 4.53 -3.93 -22.45
CA LEU A 186 5.08 -3.11 -23.54
C LEU A 186 4.36 -3.37 -24.86
N ARG A 187 4.10 -2.31 -25.63
CA ARG A 187 3.56 -2.37 -27.00
C ARG A 187 4.59 -2.00 -28.05
#